data_AF-H6U4R5-F1
#
_entry.id   AF-H6U4R5-F1
#
_cell.length_a   1.000
_cell.length_b   1.000
_cell.length_c   1.000
_cell.angle_alpha   90.00
_cell.angle_beta   90.00
_cell.angle_gamma   90.00
#
_symmetry.space_group_name_H-M   'P 1'
#
loop_
_entity.id
_entity.type
_entity.pdbx_description
1 polymer ?
#
loop_
_entity_poly.entity_id
_entity_poly.type
_entity_poly.pdbx_seq_one_letter_code
_entity_poly.pdbx_strand_id
1 'polypeptide(L)'
;MLTSVILLFFSIVFFSLLINFGNFLSILIVLENFNVLLLLSCICLSCIDSSLLIFTCIVVILTIEVCYGLVIVCRLWNSNSLNDTFIL
;
A
#
# COMPACT_ATOMS: atom_id res chain seq x y z
N MET A 1 -3.62 -22.56 8.04
CA MET A 1 -2.27 -22.50 7.43
C MET A 1 -2.15 -21.33 6.46
N LEU A 2 -3.05 -21.16 5.50
CA LEU A 2 -2.99 -20.02 4.57
C LEU A 2 -3.16 -18.65 5.28
N THR A 3 -4.11 -18.57 6.23
CA THR A 3 -4.35 -17.37 7.04
C THR A 3 -3.15 -16.94 7.89
N SER A 4 -2.41 -17.90 8.47
CA SER A 4 -1.20 -17.61 9.25
C SER A 4 -0.05 -17.10 8.37
N VAL A 5 0.05 -17.59 7.13
CA VAL A 5 1.04 -17.10 6.16
C VAL A 5 0.72 -15.66 5.74
N ILE A 6 -0.56 -15.37 5.46
CA ILE A 6 -1.01 -14.00 5.13
C ILE A 6 -0.73 -13.03 6.28
N LEU A 7 -1.02 -13.41 7.52
CA LEU A 7 -0.72 -12.60 8.71
C LEU A 7 0.79 -12.33 8.86
N LEU A 8 1.63 -13.32 8.57
CA LEU A 8 3.08 -13.15 8.59
C LEU A 8 3.53 -12.12 7.54
N PHE A 9 3.02 -12.19 6.30
CA PHE A 9 3.31 -11.18 5.29
C PHE A 9 2.81 -9.78 5.67
N PHE A 10 1.61 -9.67 6.27
CA PHE A 10 1.14 -8.40 6.81
C PHE A 10 2.10 -7.84 7.86
N SER A 11 2.60 -8.66 8.78
CA SER A 11 3.57 -8.21 9.79
C SER A 11 4.87 -7.69 9.16
N ILE A 12 5.38 -8.37 8.13
CA ILE A 12 6.59 -7.95 7.40
C ILE A 12 6.39 -6.58 6.75
N VAL A 13 5.24 -6.36 6.10
CA VAL A 13 4.91 -5.07 5.47
C VAL A 13 4.72 -3.96 6.50
N PHE A 14 4.13 -4.25 7.66
CA PHE A 14 4.06 -3.28 8.76
C PHE A 14 5.45 -2.90 9.30
N PHE A 15 6.35 -3.88 9.46
CA PHE A 15 7.72 -3.59 9.89
C PHE A 15 8.49 -2.80 8.83
N SER A 16 8.30 -3.05 7.54
CA SER A 16 8.96 -2.28 6.48
C SER A 16 8.44 -0.83 6.39
N LEU A 17 7.17 -0.58 6.73
CA LEU A 17 6.66 0.80 6.89
C LEU A 17 7.44 1.56 7.97
N LEU A 18 7.67 0.92 9.13
CA LEU A 18 8.40 1.54 10.24
C LEU A 18 9.87 1.85 9.89
N ILE A 19 10.50 1.00 9.09
CA ILE A 19 11.93 1.14 8.73
C ILE A 19 12.14 2.22 7.67
N ASN A 20 11.21 2.36 6.72
CA ASN A 20 11.33 3.30 5.60
C ASN A 20 10.77 4.70 5.91
N PHE A 21 10.52 5.03 7.19
CA PHE A 21 10.15 6.40 7.59
C PHE A 21 11.28 7.37 7.26
N GLY A 22 11.10 8.11 6.17
CA GLY A 22 12.07 9.06 5.65
C GLY A 22 11.99 9.17 4.13
N ASN A 23 11.74 8.05 3.44
CA ASN A 23 11.79 8.00 1.98
C ASN A 23 10.37 7.80 1.46
N PHE A 24 9.73 8.89 1.04
CA PHE A 24 8.33 8.87 0.64
C PHE A 24 8.02 7.88 -0.49
N LEU A 25 8.95 7.69 -1.43
CA LEU A 25 8.80 6.73 -2.52
C LEU A 25 8.86 5.28 -2.01
N SER A 26 9.77 4.99 -1.07
CA SER A 26 9.85 3.69 -0.41
C SER A 26 8.60 3.38 0.40
N ILE A 27 8.00 4.39 1.06
CA ILE A 27 6.72 4.25 1.78
C ILE A 27 5.59 3.91 0.80
N LEU A 28 5.50 4.60 -0.34
CA LEU A 28 4.53 4.30 -1.39
C LEU A 28 4.64 2.86 -1.92
N ILE A 29 5.85 2.37 -2.17
CA ILE A 29 6.08 0.99 -2.61
C ILE A 29 5.61 -0.01 -1.56
N VAL A 30 5.93 0.23 -0.29
CA VAL A 30 5.50 -0.64 0.80
C VAL A 30 3.96 -0.65 0.91
N LEU A 31 3.33 0.51 0.72
CA LEU A 31 1.89 0.66 0.76
C LEU A 31 1.20 -0.04 -0.43
N GLU A 32 1.79 -0.02 -1.62
CA GLU A 32 1.31 -0.81 -2.76
C GLU A 32 1.39 -2.32 -2.48
N ASN A 33 2.49 -2.80 -1.88
CA ASN A 33 2.61 -4.21 -1.47
C ASN A 33 1.57 -4.61 -0.41
N PHE A 34 1.22 -3.70 0.50
CA PHE A 34 0.12 -3.90 1.45
C PHE A 34 -1.22 -4.07 0.71
N ASN A 35 -1.47 -3.23 -0.29
CA ASN A 35 -2.69 -3.24 -1.10
C ASN A 35 -2.84 -4.57 -1.89
N VAL A 36 -1.74 -5.09 -2.44
CA VAL A 36 -1.74 -6.40 -3.10
C VAL A 36 -2.04 -7.54 -2.10
N LEU A 37 -1.45 -7.51 -0.90
CA LEU A 37 -1.74 -8.50 0.15
C LEU A 37 -3.19 -8.46 0.61
N LEU A 38 -3.77 -7.27 0.73
CA LEU A 38 -5.16 -7.08 1.09
C LEU A 38 -6.09 -7.67 0.02
N LEU A 39 -5.83 -7.40 -1.25
CA LEU A 39 -6.58 -7.99 -2.37
C LEU A 39 -6.45 -9.51 -2.42
N LEU A 40 -5.23 -10.04 -2.23
CA LEU A 40 -4.98 -11.48 -2.16
C LEU A 40 -5.78 -12.13 -1.03
N SER A 41 -5.78 -11.49 0.15
CA SER A 41 -6.55 -11.99 1.29
C SER A 41 -8.06 -12.00 1.01
N CYS A 42 -8.57 -10.97 0.32
CA CYS A 42 -9.98 -10.89 -0.04
C CYS A 42 -10.38 -12.03 -0.98
N ILE A 43 -9.57 -12.31 -2.02
CA ILE A 43 -9.79 -13.41 -2.97
C ILE A 43 -9.77 -14.77 -2.26
N CYS A 44 -8.83 -14.97 -1.32
CA CYS A 44 -8.73 -16.22 -0.58
C CYS A 44 -9.89 -16.44 0.40
N LEU A 45 -10.55 -15.38 0.88
CA LEU A 45 -11.73 -15.46 1.76
C LEU A 45 -13.06 -15.43 1.00
N SER A 46 -13.10 -14.92 -0.23
CA SER A 46 -14.32 -14.79 -1.02
C SER A 46 -14.79 -16.14 -1.59
N CYS A 47 -15.65 -16.84 -0.85
CA CYS A 47 -16.41 -18.01 -1.30
C CYS A 47 -17.87 -17.68 -1.67
N ILE A 48 -18.30 -16.41 -1.67
CA ILE A 48 -19.71 -16.02 -1.76
C ILE A 48 -19.86 -14.87 -2.77
N ASP A 49 -20.73 -15.03 -3.77
CA ASP A 49 -20.91 -14.09 -4.89
C ASP A 49 -21.11 -12.61 -4.50
N SER A 50 -21.64 -12.34 -3.30
CA SER A 50 -21.83 -10.99 -2.77
C SER A 50 -20.53 -10.24 -2.45
N SER A 51 -19.40 -10.93 -2.28
CA SER A 51 -18.11 -10.29 -2.01
C SER A 51 -17.46 -9.67 -3.26
N LEU A 52 -17.95 -9.97 -4.46
CA LEU A 52 -17.37 -9.45 -5.71
C LEU A 52 -17.56 -7.92 -5.82
N LEU A 53 -18.72 -7.41 -5.43
CA LEU A 53 -18.98 -5.96 -5.41
C LEU A 53 -18.03 -5.26 -4.41
N ILE A 54 -17.88 -5.83 -3.22
CA ILE A 54 -16.96 -5.31 -2.18
C ILE A 54 -15.51 -5.34 -2.67
N PHE A 55 -15.08 -6.42 -3.34
CA PHE A 55 -13.74 -6.53 -3.92
C PHE A 55 -13.48 -5.42 -4.94
N THR A 56 -14.42 -5.15 -5.84
CA THR A 56 -14.27 -4.06 -6.82
C THR A 56 -14.20 -2.68 -6.16
N CYS A 57 -15.02 -2.41 -5.15
CA CYS A 57 -14.94 -1.15 -4.39
C CYS A 57 -13.59 -0.98 -3.70
N ILE A 58 -13.06 -2.06 -3.11
CA ILE A 58 -11.73 -2.05 -2.48
C ILE A 58 -10.67 -1.71 -3.51
N VAL A 59 -10.64 -2.35 -4.69
CA VAL A 59 -9.66 -2.04 -5.75
C VAL A 59 -9.69 -0.55 -6.12
N VAL A 60 -10.88 0.03 -6.30
CA VAL A 60 -11.02 1.46 -6.64
C VAL A 60 -10.44 2.34 -5.53
N ILE A 61 -10.74 2.05 -4.27
CA ILE A 61 -10.22 2.85 -3.14
C ILE A 61 -8.69 2.74 -3.05
N LEU A 62 -8.14 1.53 -3.21
CA LEU A 62 -6.68 1.29 -3.16
C LEU A 62 -5.93 1.99 -4.29
N THR A 63 -6.52 2.06 -5.49
CA THR A 63 -5.90 2.80 -6.61
C THR A 63 -5.94 4.31 -6.39
N ILE A 64 -7.03 4.84 -5.83
CA ILE A 64 -7.13 6.26 -5.46
C ILE A 64 -6.06 6.61 -4.42
N GLU A 65 -5.87 5.78 -3.40
CA GLU A 65 -4.85 5.98 -2.37
C GLU A 65 -3.43 6.14 -2.97
N VAL A 66 -3.03 5.22 -3.86
CA VAL A 66 -1.71 5.26 -4.50
C VAL A 66 -1.57 6.49 -5.41
N CYS A 67 -2.60 6.85 -6.17
CA CYS A 67 -2.60 8.07 -6.98
C CYS A 67 -2.43 9.33 -6.12
N TYR A 68 -3.15 9.43 -5.00
CA TYR A 68 -3.00 10.56 -4.07
C TYR A 68 -1.61 10.60 -3.44
N GLY A 69 -1.07 9.45 -3.03
CA GLY A 69 0.30 9.36 -2.51
C GLY A 69 1.33 9.86 -3.52
N LEU A 70 1.23 9.46 -4.79
CA LEU A 70 2.10 9.95 -5.87
C LEU A 70 1.98 11.46 -6.09
N VAL A 71 0.75 12.00 -6.09
CA VAL A 71 0.55 13.45 -6.22
C VAL A 71 1.22 14.22 -5.07
N ILE A 72 1.10 13.72 -3.84
CA ILE A 72 1.76 14.32 -2.67
C ILE A 72 3.28 14.28 -2.85
N VAL A 73 3.84 13.16 -3.29
CA VAL A 73 5.29 13.04 -3.55
C VAL A 73 5.74 14.00 -4.65
N CYS A 74 5.00 14.12 -5.75
CA CYS A 74 5.33 15.10 -6.81
C CYS A 74 5.28 16.55 -6.29
N ARG A 75 4.35 16.87 -5.40
CA ARG A 75 4.26 18.22 -4.80
C ARG A 75 5.41 18.48 -3.84
N LEU A 76 5.77 17.50 -3.00
CA LEU A 76 6.91 17.57 -2.10
C LEU A 76 8.22 17.69 -2.88
N TRP A 77 8.38 16.92 -3.96
CA TRP A 77 9.52 17.03 -4.86
C TRP A 77 9.65 18.45 -5.42
N ASN A 78 8.54 19.03 -5.89
CA ASN A 78 8.53 20.38 -6.45
C ASN A 78 8.75 21.48 -5.40
N SER A 79 8.37 21.28 -4.14
CA SER A 79 8.60 22.25 -3.05
C SER A 79 10.01 22.15 -2.45
N ASN A 80 10.59 20.95 -2.44
CA ASN A 80 11.83 20.65 -1.73
C ASN A 80 13.05 20.58 -2.64
N SER A 81 12.96 21.06 -3.88
CA SER A 81 14.06 21.11 -4.87
C SER A 81 15.33 21.89 -4.43
N LEU A 82 15.41 22.31 -3.17
CA LEU A 82 16.56 22.96 -2.53
C LEU A 82 17.07 22.23 -1.25
N ASN A 83 16.38 21.19 -0.75
CA ASN A 83 16.76 20.45 0.47
C ASN A 83 16.62 18.93 0.20
N ASP A 84 17.52 18.41 -0.64
CA ASP A 84 17.51 17.05 -1.21
C ASP A 84 17.76 15.87 -0.23
N THR A 85 17.75 16.09 1.09
CA THR A 85 18.21 15.04 2.03
C THR A 85 17.13 14.07 2.53
N PHE A 86 15.85 14.25 2.18
CA PHE A 86 14.74 13.44 2.74
C PHE A 86 13.80 12.85 1.67
N ILE A 87 14.22 12.75 0.41
CA ILE A 87 13.34 12.31 -0.69
C ILE A 87 13.82 11.00 -1.36
N LEU A 88 15.08 10.60 -1.17
CA LEU A 88 15.63 9.33 -1.65
C LEU A 88 15.73 8.30 -0.54
#